data_AF-A0A7S2FYK0-F1
#
_entry.id   AF-A0A7S2FYK0-F1
#
_cell.length_a   1.000
_cell.length_b   1.000
_cell.length_c   1.000
_cell.angle_alpha   90.00
_cell.angle_beta   90.00
_cell.angle_gamma   90.00
#
_symmetry.space_group_name_H-M   'P 1'
#
loop_
_entity.id
_entity.type
_entity.pdbx_description
1 polymer ?
#
loop_
_entity_poly.entity_id
_entity_poly.type
_entity_poly.pdbx_seq_one_letter_code
_entity_poly.pdbx_strand_id
1 'polypeptide(L)'
;QARLGSAECPSRRSPGMPDWETVKASLPVGKCDEDKAKRKELWQQFNVTNPKSLDLFELDAGIQLVLQCEELFEAKDVIQRAYAYAREVNPKGPSDKLEFVEFRLLLVYLKGLFEVHQIFSKLDGSRDQVLSKAELEGASEKFAALGIVVDDVDALWEKLKGSNET
;
A
#
# COMPACT_ATOMS: atom_id res chain seq x y z
N GLN A 1 31.19 30.32 1.21
CA GLN A 1 30.70 29.74 -0.06
C GLN A 1 30.35 28.28 0.25
N ALA A 2 29.11 28.02 0.68
CA ALA A 2 27.92 27.72 -0.12
C ALA A 2 27.83 26.22 -0.53
N ARG A 3 27.11 25.48 0.33
CA ARG A 3 26.21 24.32 0.12
C ARG A 3 26.70 23.13 -0.73
N LEU A 4 27.01 22.02 -0.03
CA LEU A 4 26.84 20.67 -0.60
C LEU A 4 25.35 20.45 -0.91
N GLY A 5 25.06 20.09 -2.16
CA GLY A 5 23.74 19.61 -2.56
C GLY A 5 23.42 18.30 -1.86
N SER A 6 22.26 18.22 -1.22
CA SER A 6 21.68 16.97 -0.76
C SER A 6 21.43 16.07 -1.98
N ALA A 7 22.21 15.00 -2.09
CA ALA A 7 21.96 13.94 -3.04
C ALA A 7 20.67 13.23 -2.62
N GLU A 8 19.67 13.23 -3.51
CA GLU A 8 18.53 12.32 -3.43
C GLU A 8 19.06 10.88 -3.29
N CYS A 9 18.62 10.13 -2.27
CA CYS A 9 18.92 8.71 -2.19
C CYS A 9 18.19 7.99 -3.32
N PRO A 10 18.89 7.35 -4.28
CA PRO A 10 18.21 6.55 -5.29
C PRO A 10 17.64 5.31 -4.60
N SER A 11 16.31 5.15 -4.67
CA SER A 11 15.62 3.88 -4.39
C SER A 11 16.37 2.77 -5.15
N ARG A 12 16.83 1.75 -4.42
CA ARG A 12 17.68 0.66 -4.93
C ARG A 12 16.82 -0.32 -5.72
N ARG A 13 16.23 0.13 -6.82
CA ARG A 13 15.41 -0.73 -7.70
C ARG A 13 16.28 -1.79 -8.35
N SER A 14 15.91 -3.05 -8.16
CA SER A 14 16.47 -4.16 -8.93
C SER A 14 16.11 -3.99 -10.42
N PRO A 15 17.09 -4.07 -11.35
CA PRO A 15 16.82 -3.90 -12.78
C PRO A 15 15.78 -4.92 -13.27
N GLY A 16 14.65 -4.42 -13.81
CA GLY A 16 13.61 -5.24 -14.43
C GLY A 16 12.34 -5.48 -13.61
N MET A 17 12.28 -5.06 -12.34
CA MET A 17 11.03 -5.11 -11.57
C MET A 17 10.11 -3.92 -11.90
N PRO A 18 8.78 -4.12 -12.00
CA PRO A 18 7.83 -3.03 -12.23
C PRO A 18 7.79 -2.06 -11.05
N ASP A 19 7.66 -0.76 -11.36
CA ASP A 19 7.36 0.25 -10.35
C ASP A 19 5.89 0.19 -9.90
N TRP A 20 5.60 0.90 -8.81
CA TRP A 20 4.24 0.93 -8.27
C TRP A 20 3.20 1.44 -9.26
N GLU A 21 3.50 2.48 -10.04
CA GLU A 21 2.51 3.03 -10.98
C GLU A 21 2.14 2.02 -12.07
N THR A 22 3.11 1.23 -12.53
CA THR A 22 2.89 0.12 -13.46
C THR A 22 2.00 -0.96 -12.84
N VAL A 23 2.30 -1.39 -11.61
CA VAL A 23 1.48 -2.40 -10.91
C VAL A 23 0.08 -1.87 -10.63
N LYS A 24 -0.04 -0.66 -10.09
CA LYS A 24 -1.31 -0.01 -9.79
C LYS A 24 -2.23 0.13 -11.00
N ALA A 25 -1.67 0.38 -12.18
CA ALA A 25 -2.42 0.45 -13.43
C ALA A 25 -2.89 -0.94 -13.91
N SER A 26 -2.15 -2.01 -13.58
CA SER A 26 -2.50 -3.38 -13.96
C SER A 26 -3.49 -4.06 -13.01
N LEU A 27 -3.65 -3.55 -11.77
CA LEU A 27 -4.56 -4.14 -10.78
C LEU A 27 -6.04 -4.14 -11.26
N PRO A 28 -6.67 -5.32 -11.43
CA PRO A 28 -8.04 -5.42 -11.92
C PRO A 28 -9.07 -5.17 -10.80
N VAL A 29 -9.30 -3.91 -10.46
CA VAL A 29 -10.14 -3.49 -9.32
C VAL A 29 -11.62 -3.23 -9.65
N GLY A 30 -11.93 -2.97 -10.92
CA GLY A 30 -13.25 -2.60 -11.39
C GLY A 30 -14.27 -3.73 -11.41
N LYS A 31 -15.52 -3.37 -11.68
CA LYS A 31 -16.68 -4.29 -11.62
C LYS A 31 -17.08 -4.86 -12.98
N CYS A 32 -16.41 -4.50 -14.06
CA CYS A 32 -16.68 -5.02 -15.40
C CYS A 32 -16.21 -6.47 -15.57
N ASP A 33 -16.71 -7.14 -16.60
CA ASP A 33 -16.36 -8.53 -16.91
C ASP A 33 -14.88 -8.69 -17.31
N GLU A 34 -14.30 -7.68 -17.96
CA GLU A 34 -12.87 -7.66 -18.30
C GLU A 34 -11.99 -7.73 -17.04
N ASP A 35 -12.24 -6.85 -16.05
CA ASP A 35 -11.52 -6.89 -14.79
C ASP A 35 -11.79 -8.18 -14.01
N LYS A 36 -13.01 -8.73 -14.13
CA LYS A 36 -13.32 -10.03 -13.52
C LYS A 36 -12.51 -11.16 -14.15
N ALA A 37 -12.29 -11.14 -15.47
CA ALA A 37 -11.45 -12.10 -16.17
C ALA A 37 -9.98 -11.98 -15.73
N LYS A 38 -9.42 -10.77 -15.78
CA LYS A 38 -8.05 -10.47 -15.31
C LYS A 38 -7.84 -10.87 -13.84
N ARG A 39 -8.83 -10.65 -12.97
CA ARG A 39 -8.77 -11.12 -11.58
C ARG A 39 -8.70 -12.62 -11.45
N LYS A 40 -9.40 -13.39 -12.29
CA LYS A 40 -9.34 -14.85 -12.25
C LYS A 40 -7.95 -15.34 -12.64
N GLU A 41 -7.36 -14.74 -13.67
CA GLU A 41 -5.99 -15.05 -14.10
C GLU A 41 -4.97 -14.71 -13.00
N LEU A 42 -5.09 -13.53 -12.40
CA LEU A 42 -4.21 -13.12 -11.28
C LEU A 42 -4.39 -14.02 -10.06
N TRP A 43 -5.64 -14.38 -9.74
CA TRP A 43 -5.95 -15.32 -8.64
C TRP A 43 -5.29 -16.67 -8.85
N GLN A 44 -5.32 -17.23 -10.07
CA GLN A 44 -4.66 -18.51 -10.37
C GLN A 44 -3.14 -18.45 -10.21
N GLN A 45 -2.52 -17.30 -10.46
CA GLN A 45 -1.09 -17.11 -10.27
C GLN A 45 -0.71 -17.04 -8.79
N PHE A 46 -1.56 -16.44 -7.95
CA PHE A 46 -1.37 -16.42 -6.49
C PHE A 46 -1.69 -17.79 -5.87
N ASN A 47 -2.75 -18.43 -6.35
CA ASN A 47 -3.37 -19.59 -5.71
C ASN A 47 -2.83 -20.91 -6.27
N VAL A 48 -1.67 -21.30 -5.78
CA VAL A 48 -0.96 -22.50 -6.25
C VAL A 48 -1.46 -23.78 -5.59
N THR A 49 -2.04 -23.70 -4.39
CA THR A 49 -2.35 -24.87 -3.55
C THR A 49 -3.84 -25.20 -3.52
N ASN A 50 -4.72 -24.20 -3.44
CA ASN A 50 -6.15 -24.41 -3.21
C ASN A 50 -7.03 -23.40 -3.95
N PRO A 51 -7.55 -23.72 -5.15
CA PRO A 51 -8.21 -22.74 -6.03
C PRO A 51 -9.44 -22.03 -5.42
N LYS A 52 -10.00 -22.50 -4.30
CA LYS A 52 -11.14 -21.87 -3.63
C LYS A 52 -10.75 -20.67 -2.74
N SER A 53 -9.57 -20.69 -2.13
CA SER A 53 -9.18 -19.70 -1.12
C SER A 53 -7.65 -19.53 -1.10
N LEU A 54 -7.15 -18.34 -0.81
CA LEU A 54 -5.72 -18.08 -0.63
C LEU A 54 -5.32 -18.17 0.84
N ASP A 55 -4.25 -18.88 1.13
CA ASP A 55 -3.54 -18.82 2.40
C ASP A 55 -2.65 -17.57 2.50
N LEU A 56 -2.30 -17.14 3.72
CA LEU A 56 -1.45 -15.95 3.93
C LEU A 56 -0.09 -16.05 3.22
N PHE A 57 0.52 -17.24 3.18
CA PHE A 57 1.79 -17.42 2.48
C PHE A 57 1.63 -17.31 0.95
N GLU A 58 0.48 -17.70 0.39
CA GLU A 58 0.18 -17.55 -1.03
C GLU A 58 -0.08 -16.08 -1.38
N LEU A 59 -0.71 -15.33 -0.47
CA LEU A 59 -0.83 -13.89 -0.60
C LEU A 59 0.55 -13.21 -0.61
N ASP A 60 1.42 -13.53 0.36
CA ASP A 60 2.76 -12.95 0.45
C ASP A 60 3.61 -13.31 -0.80
N ALA A 61 3.60 -14.59 -1.19
CA ALA A 61 4.29 -15.07 -2.40
C ALA A 61 3.72 -14.46 -3.68
N GLY A 62 2.39 -14.27 -3.78
CA GLY A 62 1.77 -13.62 -4.93
C GLY A 62 2.20 -12.16 -5.06
N ILE A 63 2.27 -11.41 -3.96
CA ILE A 63 2.77 -10.03 -3.99
C ILE A 63 4.25 -10.01 -4.41
N GLN A 64 5.07 -10.90 -3.84
CA GLN A 64 6.51 -10.94 -4.13
C GLN A 64 6.83 -11.40 -5.56
N LEU A 65 6.25 -12.51 -5.99
CA LEU A 65 6.66 -13.25 -7.18
C LEU A 65 5.81 -12.94 -8.41
N VAL A 66 4.55 -12.55 -8.21
CA VAL A 66 3.60 -12.26 -9.31
C VAL A 66 3.50 -10.77 -9.57
N LEU A 67 3.27 -9.94 -8.54
CA LEU A 67 3.23 -8.48 -8.73
C LEU A 67 4.63 -7.88 -8.88
N GLN A 68 5.64 -8.50 -8.26
CA GLN A 68 7.05 -8.13 -8.39
C GLN A 68 7.36 -6.66 -8.09
N CYS A 69 6.57 -6.04 -7.20
CA CYS A 69 6.81 -4.68 -6.74
C CYS A 69 7.48 -4.72 -5.37
N GLU A 70 8.80 -4.54 -5.36
CA GLU A 70 9.64 -4.58 -4.15
C GLU A 70 9.14 -3.59 -3.09
N GLU A 71 8.87 -2.34 -3.47
CA GLU A 71 8.38 -1.30 -2.55
C GLU A 71 7.03 -1.69 -1.91
N LEU A 72 6.12 -2.31 -2.66
CA LEU A 72 4.86 -2.82 -2.11
C LEU A 72 5.10 -4.00 -1.16
N PHE A 73 5.99 -4.91 -1.53
CA PHE A 73 6.31 -6.08 -0.72
C PHE A 73 6.98 -5.72 0.61
N GLU A 74 7.78 -4.66 0.64
CA GLU A 74 8.40 -4.10 1.84
C GLU A 74 7.37 -3.41 2.76
N ALA A 75 6.27 -2.87 2.22
CA ALA A 75 5.20 -2.25 2.98
C ALA A 75 4.25 -3.28 3.62
N LYS A 76 4.78 -4.14 4.51
CA LYS A 76 4.02 -5.22 5.16
C LYS A 76 2.77 -4.76 5.89
N ASP A 77 2.81 -3.60 6.55
CA ASP A 77 1.64 -3.05 7.26
C ASP A 77 0.49 -2.71 6.31
N VAL A 78 0.82 -2.24 5.09
CA VAL A 78 -0.17 -1.97 4.05
C VAL A 78 -0.86 -3.25 3.62
N ILE A 79 -0.08 -4.32 3.40
CA ILE A 79 -0.60 -5.63 2.99
C ILE A 79 -1.50 -6.21 4.09
N GLN A 80 -1.04 -6.19 5.33
CA GLN A 80 -1.79 -6.70 6.48
C GLN A 80 -3.10 -5.92 6.67
N ARG A 81 -3.05 -4.58 6.56
CA ARG A 81 -4.24 -3.74 6.68
C ARG A 81 -5.22 -3.96 5.52
N ALA A 82 -4.72 -4.07 4.30
CA ALA A 82 -5.54 -4.36 3.13
C ALA A 82 -6.25 -5.72 3.26
N TYR A 83 -5.55 -6.74 3.74
CA TYR A 83 -6.11 -8.06 4.02
C TYR A 83 -7.22 -7.99 5.07
N ALA A 84 -6.97 -7.33 6.20
CA ALA A 84 -7.96 -7.18 7.27
C ALA A 84 -9.23 -6.47 6.78
N TYR A 85 -9.09 -5.34 6.09
CA TYR A 85 -10.24 -4.59 5.57
C TYR A 85 -11.01 -5.34 4.48
N ALA A 86 -10.32 -6.05 3.59
CA ALA A 86 -10.97 -6.86 2.56
C ALA A 86 -11.91 -7.91 3.17
N ARG A 87 -11.48 -8.52 4.29
CA ARG A 87 -12.23 -9.52 5.02
C ARG A 87 -13.32 -8.94 5.92
N GLU A 88 -13.11 -7.76 6.50
CA GLU A 88 -14.13 -7.10 7.32
C GLU A 88 -15.37 -6.72 6.51
N VAL A 89 -15.18 -6.24 5.28
CA VAL A 89 -16.29 -5.79 4.42
C VAL A 89 -17.14 -6.94 3.91
N ASN A 90 -16.57 -8.13 3.74
CA ASN A 90 -17.30 -9.27 3.19
C ASN A 90 -16.75 -10.60 3.71
N PRO A 91 -16.89 -10.89 5.01
CA PRO A 91 -16.29 -12.05 5.64
C PRO A 91 -16.94 -13.32 5.09
N LYS A 92 -16.25 -14.02 4.19
CA LYS A 92 -16.69 -15.31 3.67
C LYS A 92 -15.60 -16.35 3.87
N GLY A 93 -16.02 -17.60 4.01
CA GLY A 93 -15.08 -18.71 4.13
C GLY A 93 -14.35 -18.74 5.49
N PRO A 94 -13.20 -19.44 5.55
CA PRO A 94 -12.41 -19.61 6.77
C PRO A 94 -11.83 -18.30 7.31
N SER A 95 -11.66 -18.21 8.63
CA SER A 95 -11.21 -17.00 9.31
C SER A 95 -9.73 -16.68 9.12
N ASP A 96 -8.98 -17.49 8.40
CA ASP A 96 -7.54 -17.41 8.17
C ASP A 96 -7.17 -17.42 6.68
N LYS A 97 -8.18 -17.46 5.80
CA LYS A 97 -7.99 -17.49 4.35
C LYS A 97 -8.69 -16.32 3.68
N LEU A 98 -8.26 -15.98 2.47
CA LEU A 98 -8.91 -14.97 1.64
C LEU A 98 -9.73 -15.66 0.56
N GLU A 99 -10.98 -15.25 0.36
CA GLU A 99 -11.85 -15.74 -0.71
C GLU A 99 -11.75 -14.86 -1.97
N PHE A 100 -12.10 -15.42 -3.14
CA PHE A 100 -12.01 -14.69 -4.41
C PHE A 100 -12.78 -13.36 -4.44
N VAL A 101 -13.90 -13.28 -3.71
CA VAL A 101 -14.71 -12.06 -3.59
C VAL A 101 -14.02 -10.98 -2.73
N GLU A 102 -13.27 -11.40 -1.72
CA GLU A 102 -12.45 -10.53 -0.87
C GLU A 102 -11.18 -10.10 -1.61
N PHE A 103 -10.65 -10.94 -2.51
CA PHE A 103 -9.47 -10.62 -3.31
C PHE A 103 -9.61 -9.32 -4.10
N ARG A 104 -10.77 -9.05 -4.71
CA ARG A 104 -11.00 -7.75 -5.38
C ARG A 104 -10.89 -6.58 -4.39
N LEU A 105 -11.41 -6.74 -3.17
CA LEU A 105 -11.34 -5.70 -2.14
C LEU A 105 -9.91 -5.52 -1.66
N LEU A 106 -9.15 -6.60 -1.48
CA LEU A 106 -7.72 -6.55 -1.19
C LEU A 106 -7.00 -5.70 -2.23
N LEU A 107 -7.20 -5.94 -3.53
CA LEU A 107 -6.55 -5.15 -4.59
C LEU A 107 -6.94 -3.65 -4.55
N VAL A 108 -8.20 -3.35 -4.23
CA VAL A 108 -8.66 -1.95 -4.02
C VAL A 108 -7.94 -1.32 -2.84
N TYR A 109 -7.83 -2.02 -1.71
CA TYR A 109 -7.16 -1.52 -0.53
C TYR A 109 -5.65 -1.39 -0.70
N LEU A 110 -4.98 -2.35 -1.35
CA LEU A 110 -3.57 -2.22 -1.71
C LEU A 110 -3.34 -0.95 -2.54
N LYS A 111 -4.21 -0.71 -3.54
CA LYS A 111 -4.12 0.49 -4.38
C LYS A 111 -4.18 1.79 -3.56
N GLY A 112 -5.18 1.95 -2.70
CA GLY A 112 -5.34 3.19 -1.94
C GLY A 112 -4.38 3.31 -0.75
N LEU A 113 -4.20 2.24 0.03
CA LEU A 113 -3.36 2.28 1.23
C LEU A 113 -1.87 2.41 0.90
N PHE A 114 -1.41 1.84 -0.22
CA PHE A 114 -0.01 1.99 -0.61
C PHE A 114 0.30 3.40 -1.11
N GLU A 115 -0.62 4.06 -1.81
CA GLU A 115 -0.47 5.48 -2.16
C GLU A 115 -0.33 6.36 -0.90
N VAL A 116 -1.18 6.11 0.09
CA VAL A 116 -1.10 6.78 1.39
C VAL A 116 0.24 6.48 2.05
N HIS A 117 0.66 5.22 2.10
CA HIS A 117 1.95 4.82 2.65
C HIS A 117 3.12 5.55 1.97
N GLN A 118 3.16 5.60 0.64
CA GLN A 118 4.21 6.31 -0.10
C GLN A 118 4.23 7.82 0.20
N ILE A 119 3.07 8.43 0.44
CA ILE A 119 3.00 9.82 0.91
C ILE A 119 3.66 9.93 2.28
N PHE A 120 3.24 9.12 3.25
CA PHE A 120 3.78 9.15 4.62
C PHE A 120 5.28 8.84 4.67
N SER A 121 5.76 7.85 3.91
CA SER A 121 7.19 7.52 3.82
C SER A 121 8.04 8.65 3.26
N LYS A 122 7.46 9.56 2.45
CA LYS A 122 8.16 10.78 2.00
C LYS A 122 8.18 11.87 3.06
N LEU A 123 7.22 11.87 3.98
CA LEU A 123 7.14 12.84 5.08
C LEU A 123 8.03 12.45 6.25
N ASP A 124 8.06 11.16 6.59
CA ASP A 124 8.87 10.55 7.63
C ASP A 124 10.38 10.66 7.27
N GLY A 125 11.01 11.71 7.80
CA GLY A 125 12.42 11.96 7.61
C GLY A 125 13.29 11.10 8.53
N SER A 126 12.74 10.71 9.68
CA SER A 126 13.39 9.88 10.69
C SER A 126 13.48 8.40 10.27
N ARG A 127 12.57 7.96 9.39
CA ARG A 127 12.38 6.58 8.93
C ARG A 127 12.01 5.61 10.05
N ASP A 128 11.35 6.10 11.10
CA ASP A 128 10.85 5.27 12.19
C ASP A 128 9.43 4.72 11.92
N GLN A 129 8.87 5.01 10.73
CA GLN A 129 7.51 4.67 10.31
C GLN A 129 6.42 5.33 11.17
N VAL A 130 6.76 6.41 11.88
CA VAL A 130 5.86 7.21 12.70
C VAL A 130 5.96 8.67 12.26
N LEU A 131 4.83 9.30 11.99
CA LEU A 131 4.85 10.72 11.69
C LEU A 131 4.88 11.52 12.99
N SER A 132 5.96 12.24 13.25
CA SER A 132 6.02 13.19 14.36
C SER A 132 5.36 14.53 14.00
N LYS A 133 4.97 15.31 15.01
CA LYS A 133 4.41 16.66 14.80
C LYS A 133 5.38 17.56 14.04
N ALA A 134 6.66 17.50 14.38
CA ALA A 134 7.70 18.30 13.73
C ALA A 134 7.87 17.95 12.25
N GLU A 135 7.77 16.66 11.89
CA GLU A 135 7.80 16.23 10.48
C GLU A 135 6.55 16.67 9.72
N LEU A 136 5.39 16.66 10.37
CA LEU A 136 4.14 17.17 9.79
C LEU A 136 4.22 18.69 9.55
N GLU A 137 4.76 19.47 10.49
CA GLU A 137 4.97 20.92 10.34
C GLU A 137 5.95 21.23 9.20
N GLY A 138 7.02 20.45 9.08
CA GLY A 138 8.01 20.55 8.00
C GLY A 138 7.53 20.04 6.64
N ALA A 139 6.36 19.41 6.57
CA ALA A 139 5.85 18.75 5.37
C ALA A 139 4.97 19.64 4.46
N SER A 140 4.74 20.91 4.81
CA SER A 140 3.84 21.81 4.08
C SER A 140 4.12 21.86 2.57
N GLU A 141 5.39 22.03 2.16
CA GLU A 141 5.80 22.02 0.76
C GLU A 141 5.56 20.66 0.07
N LYS A 142 5.75 19.55 0.80
CA LYS A 142 5.52 18.19 0.30
C LYS A 142 4.03 17.93 0.09
N PHE A 143 3.16 18.37 1.00
CA PHE A 143 1.71 18.29 0.84
C PHE A 143 1.22 19.10 -0.36
N ALA A 144 1.71 20.33 -0.52
CA ALA A 144 1.37 21.16 -1.66
C ALA A 144 1.77 20.50 -3.00
N ALA A 145 2.95 19.88 -3.06
CA ALA A 145 3.40 19.12 -4.23
C ALA A 145 2.53 17.90 -4.56
N LEU A 146 1.84 17.35 -3.55
CA LEU A 146 0.87 16.26 -3.69
C LEU A 146 -0.57 16.75 -3.94
N GLY A 147 -0.79 18.07 -4.05
CA GLY A 147 -2.11 18.66 -4.21
C GLY A 147 -2.96 18.62 -2.94
N ILE A 148 -2.35 18.39 -1.77
CA ILE A 148 -3.01 18.36 -0.47
C ILE A 148 -2.85 19.73 0.18
N VAL A 149 -3.96 20.39 0.48
CA VAL A 149 -3.97 21.66 1.23
C VAL A 149 -4.19 21.33 2.70
N VAL A 150 -3.26 21.77 3.55
CA VAL A 150 -3.37 21.67 5.00
C VAL A 150 -3.53 23.07 5.56
N ASP A 151 -4.76 23.46 5.88
CA ASP A 151 -5.07 24.81 6.40
C ASP A 151 -4.60 24.99 7.85
N ASP A 152 -4.68 23.92 8.64
CA ASP A 152 -4.35 23.92 10.07
C ASP A 152 -3.64 22.60 10.42
N VAL A 153 -2.32 22.70 10.62
CA VAL A 153 -1.45 21.57 10.96
C VAL A 153 -1.74 21.02 12.35
N ASP A 154 -2.09 21.88 13.31
CA ASP A 154 -2.42 21.47 14.67
C ASP A 154 -3.72 20.66 14.68
N ALA A 155 -4.75 21.14 13.97
CA ALA A 155 -6.01 20.42 13.85
C ALA A 155 -5.86 19.08 13.10
N LEU A 156 -4.96 19.02 12.10
CA LEU A 156 -4.64 17.77 11.41
C LEU A 156 -3.89 16.81 12.34
N TRP A 157 -2.92 17.31 13.11
CA TRP A 157 -2.17 16.53 14.08
C TRP A 157 -3.09 15.86 15.11
N GLU A 158 -4.03 16.60 15.68
CA GLU A 158 -5.00 16.07 16.65
C GLU A 158 -5.88 14.95 16.08
N LYS A 159 -6.17 14.97 14.77
CA LYS A 159 -6.89 13.88 14.09
C LYS A 159 -6.02 12.66 13.83
N LEU A 160 -4.72 12.87 13.56
CA LEU A 160 -3.80 11.82 13.13
C LEU A 160 -3.08 11.12 14.29
N LYS A 161 -2.76 11.83 15.37
CA LYS A 161 -1.95 11.31 16.50
C LYS A 161 -2.57 10.08 17.18
N GLY A 162 -3.85 9.80 16.94
CA GLY A 162 -4.58 8.69 17.52
C GLY A 162 -4.71 8.84 19.04
N SER A 163 -5.12 7.77 19.72
CA SER A 163 -5.30 7.74 21.18
C SER A 163 -4.10 7.14 21.92
N ASN A 164 -2.96 6.96 21.26
CA ASN A 164 -1.77 6.35 21.85
C ASN A 164 -0.96 7.37 22.70
N GLU A 165 -1.64 8.10 23.57
CA GLU A 165 -1.01 8.72 24.74
C GLU A 165 -1.02 7.69 25.87
N THR A 166 -0.11 6.71 25.79
CA THR A 166 0.33 5.89 26.94
C THR A 166 1.82 5.70 26.89
#